data_AF-A0AAD4HA55-F1
#
_entry.id   AF-A0AAD4HA55-F1
#
_cell.length_a   1.000
_cell.length_b   1.000
_cell.length_c   1.000
_cell.angle_alpha   90.00
_cell.angle_beta   90.00
_cell.angle_gamma   90.00
#
_symmetry.space_group_name_H-M   'P 1'
#
loop_
_entity.id
_entity.type
_entity.pdbx_description
1 polymer ?
#
loop_
_entity_poly.entity_id
_entity_poly.type
_entity_poly.pdbx_seq_one_letter_code
_entity_poly.pdbx_strand_id
1 'polypeptide(L)'
;MTVGSLIMGQDPSSNYNGFRSNGGTNHSDNNNSSSSSSIDIEKRKAIVAFEFSSSVADLILRNPNLVHVLFLDQPCISSNKLWNALANSPKLSSIQLTNCTILPGDTLAFWEACSKTETLHLLRLKLPNGEEFYPPMKAPLSDQELLLPTITDTIIATTTASAAATIAATTTSSLSSSSPPSPPSDHSPSKPSLSLFDSNSSSSPSPALSVSPTNFNNSNKKDEKALFSRLQSLQMAGINEGFRIIAQAPLIRSWQWSLGDKPFPCQAIEHTLPRLKTFRFFRDLHVNIRELSDTIIEELLDRMTDARDLNLNWTDFGTKSFQVLMIRHSTTLRSLHLMCYQIQSKQIQTLLTTCSGLEEFGANVLLGTELVLFGAPTKEGSETNEVDFTSPDYNYDMSMSMQYRSLGSGEGTLLGDDWVCLSLKSLALNFSLGGQYLLIDGKSVETLARIEKQRALEQEHTFHQLSRLTQLERLHMVNATEEPPFQHGVNLKLKAKGGRLEDLATLTKLEHINFAGTKQSLEEDDVTWMWEHWPRLKFILGVRD
;
A
#
# COMPACT_ATOMS: atom_id res chain seq x y z
N MET A 1 24.35 0.23 -27.30
CA MET A 1 23.55 1.47 -27.26
C MET A 1 23.90 2.19 -25.97
N THR A 2 24.27 3.46 -26.00
CA THR A 2 24.55 4.23 -24.79
C THR A 2 23.23 4.80 -24.26
N VAL A 3 22.80 4.40 -23.05
CA VAL A 3 21.62 4.97 -22.41
C VAL A 3 22.01 6.33 -21.84
N GLY A 4 21.44 7.41 -22.37
CA GLY A 4 21.63 8.75 -21.85
C GLY A 4 20.76 8.97 -20.61
N SER A 5 21.40 9.23 -19.47
CA SER A 5 20.77 9.75 -18.26
C SER A 5 21.33 11.13 -17.95
N LEU A 6 20.46 12.10 -17.66
CA LEU A 6 20.84 13.44 -17.24
C LEU A 6 20.43 13.64 -15.78
N ILE A 7 21.43 13.76 -14.90
CA ILE A 7 21.26 14.02 -13.47
C ILE A 7 21.68 15.46 -13.18
N MET A 8 20.80 16.24 -12.56
CA MET A 8 21.08 17.62 -12.17
C MET A 8 20.61 17.87 -10.73
N GLY A 9 21.54 18.29 -9.89
CA GLY A 9 21.28 18.76 -8.52
C GLY A 9 22.12 20.00 -8.24
N GLN A 10 21.65 20.87 -7.35
CA GLN A 10 22.51 21.91 -6.76
C GLN A 10 23.35 21.28 -5.64
N ASP A 11 24.58 21.76 -5.47
CA ASP A 11 25.44 21.32 -4.36
C ASP A 11 24.85 21.84 -3.03
N PRO A 12 24.44 20.95 -2.10
CA PRO A 12 23.76 21.36 -0.86
C PRO A 12 24.67 22.12 0.12
N SER A 13 25.98 22.21 -0.14
CA SER A 13 26.95 22.87 0.73
C SER A 13 26.80 24.39 0.86
N SER A 14 26.03 25.06 0.00
CA SER A 14 25.93 26.53 -0.01
C SER A 14 24.99 27.16 1.03
N ASN A 15 24.31 26.38 1.87
CA ASN A 15 23.31 26.88 2.84
C ASN A 15 23.77 26.89 4.31
N TYR A 16 25.04 26.62 4.60
CA TYR A 16 25.57 26.56 5.97
C TYR A 16 26.03 27.93 6.52
N ASN A 17 25.09 28.84 6.80
CA ASN A 17 25.37 30.00 7.65
C ASN A 17 25.33 29.59 9.12
N GLY A 18 26.52 29.45 9.72
CA GLY A 18 26.67 28.93 11.07
C GLY A 18 26.08 29.82 12.17
N PHE A 19 25.22 29.25 13.01
CA PHE A 19 24.86 29.82 14.30
C PHE A 19 26.11 29.91 15.19
N ARG A 20 26.53 31.13 15.52
CA ARG A 20 27.40 31.40 16.67
C ARG A 20 26.63 32.21 17.71
N SER A 21 26.32 31.57 18.82
CA SER A 21 25.85 32.23 20.03
C SER A 21 27.01 32.94 20.73
N ASN A 22 26.83 34.21 21.06
CA ASN A 22 27.08 34.71 22.43
C ASN A 22 26.52 36.12 22.62
N GLY A 23 26.02 36.36 23.82
CA GLY A 23 25.13 37.47 24.16
C GLY A 23 25.73 38.87 24.22
N GLY A 24 24.85 39.85 24.43
CA GLY A 24 25.25 41.23 24.67
C GLY A 24 24.15 42.25 24.42
N THR A 25 23.41 42.61 25.48
CA THR A 25 22.80 43.93 25.75
C THR A 25 21.89 44.61 24.72
N ASN A 26 20.70 44.97 25.22
CA ASN A 26 19.72 45.87 24.61
C ASN A 26 20.32 47.15 24.01
N HIS A 27 19.94 47.46 22.78
CA HIS A 27 19.67 48.84 22.37
C HIS A 27 18.46 48.87 21.45
N SER A 28 17.46 49.68 21.81
CA SER A 28 16.43 50.12 20.88
C SER A 28 17.04 51.14 19.92
N ASP A 29 16.84 50.97 18.61
CA ASP A 29 16.18 51.95 17.74
C ASP A 29 16.33 51.56 16.24
N ASN A 30 15.34 51.98 15.44
CA ASN A 30 15.35 52.06 13.97
C ASN A 30 15.84 50.83 13.17
N ASN A 31 14.88 50.00 12.75
CA ASN A 31 15.05 49.11 11.59
C ASN A 31 13.84 49.22 10.65
N ASN A 32 13.95 50.09 9.64
CA ASN A 32 12.87 50.33 8.66
C ASN A 32 13.46 50.65 7.27
N SER A 33 14.25 49.73 6.70
CA SER A 33 14.87 49.90 5.36
C SER A 33 15.35 48.60 4.66
N SER A 34 15.12 47.40 5.21
CA SER A 34 15.70 46.15 4.71
C SER A 34 14.93 45.45 3.57
N SER A 35 13.74 45.92 3.19
CA SER A 35 12.86 45.26 2.21
C SER A 35 13.34 45.31 0.75
N SER A 36 14.19 46.27 0.37
CA SER A 36 14.67 46.44 -1.01
C SER A 36 15.68 45.36 -1.45
N SER A 37 16.49 44.86 -0.52
CA SER A 37 17.55 43.87 -0.80
C SER A 37 17.02 42.48 -1.14
N SER A 38 15.96 42.04 -0.46
CA SER A 38 15.35 40.71 -0.66
C SER A 38 14.78 40.53 -2.08
N ILE A 39 14.17 41.59 -2.63
CA ILE A 39 13.56 41.58 -3.97
C ILE A 39 14.62 41.41 -5.08
N ASP A 40 15.83 41.94 -4.91
CA ASP A 40 16.93 41.77 -5.88
C ASP A 40 17.49 40.34 -5.85
N ILE A 41 17.60 39.73 -4.66
CA ILE A 41 18.07 38.34 -4.50
C ILE A 41 17.15 37.35 -5.24
N GLU A 42 15.83 37.44 -5.04
CA GLU A 42 14.89 36.54 -5.72
C GLU A 42 14.85 36.76 -7.25
N LYS A 43 14.97 38.01 -7.72
CA LYS A 43 15.09 38.31 -9.15
C LYS A 43 16.34 37.68 -9.76
N ARG A 44 17.50 37.78 -9.08
CA ARG A 44 18.76 37.16 -9.55
C ARG A 44 18.66 35.63 -9.60
N LYS A 45 18.07 35.00 -8.57
CA LYS A 45 17.79 33.55 -8.58
C LYS A 45 16.94 33.14 -9.78
N ALA A 46 15.88 33.89 -10.08
CA ALA A 46 15.00 33.62 -11.22
C ALA A 46 15.73 33.74 -12.58
N ILE A 47 16.60 34.74 -12.75
CA ILE A 47 17.41 34.91 -13.97
C ILE A 47 18.36 33.71 -14.15
N VAL A 48 19.12 33.34 -13.11
CA VAL A 48 20.05 32.20 -13.16
C VAL A 48 19.31 30.88 -13.44
N ALA A 49 18.15 30.67 -12.81
CA ALA A 49 17.31 29.51 -13.07
C ALA A 49 16.79 29.45 -14.51
N PHE A 50 16.45 30.59 -15.11
CA PHE A 50 16.02 30.67 -16.51
C PHE A 50 17.16 30.39 -17.50
N GLU A 51 18.33 31.00 -17.31
CA GLU A 51 19.52 30.78 -18.15
C GLU A 51 20.00 29.31 -18.09
N PHE A 52 20.01 28.74 -16.88
CA PHE A 52 20.27 27.31 -16.66
C PHE A 52 19.24 26.45 -17.42
N SER A 53 17.95 26.68 -17.20
CA SER A 53 16.87 25.91 -17.84
C SER A 53 16.91 26.02 -19.37
N SER A 54 17.26 27.18 -19.93
CA SER A 54 17.43 27.40 -21.37
C SER A 54 18.62 26.64 -21.95
N SER A 55 19.73 26.56 -21.19
CA SER A 55 20.95 25.82 -21.57
C SER A 55 20.71 24.30 -21.53
N VAL A 56 19.99 23.82 -20.51
CA VAL A 56 19.53 22.43 -20.41
C VAL A 56 18.59 22.07 -21.56
N ALA A 57 17.71 22.98 -21.99
CA ALA A 57 16.85 22.75 -23.15
C ALA A 57 17.67 22.50 -24.43
N ASP A 58 18.71 23.29 -24.68
CA ASP A 58 19.61 23.08 -25.84
C ASP A 58 20.40 21.78 -25.74
N LEU A 59 20.78 21.36 -24.53
CA LEU A 59 21.40 20.06 -24.29
C LEU A 59 20.45 18.91 -24.65
N ILE A 60 19.17 18.99 -24.23
CA ILE A 60 18.15 17.96 -24.52
C ILE A 60 17.90 17.87 -26.04
N LEU A 61 17.74 19.01 -26.72
CA LEU A 61 17.53 19.05 -28.17
C LEU A 61 18.70 18.44 -28.98
N ARG A 62 19.93 18.55 -28.46
CA ARG A 62 21.13 17.92 -29.05
C ARG A 62 21.24 16.42 -28.75
N ASN A 63 20.45 15.89 -27.82
CA ASN A 63 20.50 14.50 -27.34
C ASN A 63 19.16 13.78 -27.54
N PRO A 64 18.74 13.47 -28.79
CA PRO A 64 17.47 12.79 -29.09
C PRO A 64 17.39 11.34 -28.58
N ASN A 65 18.48 10.81 -27.99
CA ASN A 65 18.53 9.51 -27.33
C ASN A 65 18.37 9.59 -25.79
N LEU A 66 17.98 10.75 -25.25
CA LEU A 66 17.74 10.93 -23.82
C LEU A 66 16.49 10.15 -23.39
N VAL A 67 16.65 9.25 -22.42
CA VAL A 67 15.60 8.33 -21.95
C VAL A 67 15.07 8.74 -20.57
N HIS A 68 15.98 9.15 -19.68
CA HIS A 68 15.70 9.51 -18.30
C HIS A 68 16.19 10.93 -17.99
N VAL A 69 15.38 11.72 -17.29
CA VAL A 69 15.74 13.06 -16.82
C VAL A 69 15.40 13.21 -15.34
N LEU A 70 16.40 13.63 -14.56
CA LEU A 70 16.32 13.78 -13.12
C LEU A 70 16.64 15.22 -12.69
N PHE A 71 15.66 15.90 -12.10
CA PHE A 71 15.80 17.19 -11.45
C PHE A 71 15.72 17.02 -9.92
N LEU A 72 16.81 17.36 -9.23
CA LEU A 72 16.90 17.35 -7.76
C LEU A 72 17.10 18.78 -7.24
N ASP A 73 16.32 19.16 -6.24
CA ASP A 73 16.49 20.40 -5.47
C ASP A 73 16.62 21.66 -6.34
N GLN A 74 15.85 21.73 -7.43
CA GLN A 74 15.82 22.88 -8.33
C GLN A 74 14.77 23.89 -7.83
N PRO A 75 15.16 25.00 -7.18
CA PRO A 75 14.22 25.87 -6.47
C PRO A 75 13.21 26.55 -7.41
N CYS A 76 13.55 26.65 -8.69
CA CYS A 76 12.74 27.18 -9.77
C CYS A 76 13.15 26.47 -11.06
N ILE A 77 12.21 25.83 -11.76
CA ILE A 77 12.41 25.38 -13.15
C ILE A 77 11.53 26.25 -14.04
N SER A 78 12.10 27.36 -14.52
CA SER A 78 11.41 28.35 -15.35
C SER A 78 11.97 28.33 -16.76
N SER A 79 11.33 27.55 -17.64
CA SER A 79 11.52 27.68 -19.08
C SER A 79 10.54 26.79 -19.86
N ASN A 80 9.55 27.40 -20.52
CA ASN A 80 8.76 26.73 -21.55
C ASN A 80 9.65 26.08 -22.63
N LYS A 81 10.84 26.63 -22.93
CA LYS A 81 11.82 26.03 -23.85
C LYS A 81 12.31 24.66 -23.34
N LEU A 82 12.56 24.52 -22.04
CA LEU A 82 12.97 23.25 -21.41
C LEU A 82 11.86 22.21 -21.49
N TRP A 83 10.65 22.57 -21.08
CA TRP A 83 9.52 21.64 -21.12
C TRP A 83 9.16 21.24 -22.55
N ASN A 84 9.19 22.17 -23.50
CA ASN A 84 9.00 21.88 -24.92
C ASN A 84 10.14 20.99 -25.48
N ALA A 85 11.39 21.15 -25.03
CA ALA A 85 12.49 20.26 -25.42
C ALA A 85 12.28 18.82 -24.90
N LEU A 86 11.81 18.67 -23.65
CA LEU A 86 11.44 17.37 -23.09
C LEU A 86 10.25 16.75 -23.84
N ALA A 87 9.19 17.53 -24.07
CA ALA A 87 8.01 17.10 -24.80
C ALA A 87 8.32 16.69 -26.25
N ASN A 88 9.36 17.25 -26.88
CA ASN A 88 9.79 16.88 -28.23
C ASN A 88 10.88 15.79 -28.26
N SER A 89 11.34 15.29 -27.11
CA SER A 89 12.31 14.19 -27.06
C SER A 89 11.64 12.86 -27.44
N PRO A 90 12.09 12.18 -28.53
CA PRO A 90 11.38 11.02 -29.06
C PRO A 90 11.57 9.73 -28.24
N LYS A 91 12.57 9.69 -27.34
CA LYS A 91 12.90 8.51 -26.52
C LYS A 91 12.70 8.73 -25.02
N LEU A 92 12.21 9.89 -24.61
CA LEU A 92 11.94 10.16 -23.20
C LEU A 92 10.86 9.19 -22.70
N SER A 93 11.21 8.39 -21.68
CA SER A 93 10.31 7.44 -21.02
C SER A 93 10.16 7.74 -19.54
N SER A 94 11.05 8.55 -18.95
CA SER A 94 11.08 8.77 -17.50
C SER A 94 11.47 10.20 -17.15
N ILE A 95 10.66 10.83 -16.30
CA ILE A 95 10.98 12.11 -15.66
C ILE A 95 10.85 11.93 -14.15
N GLN A 96 11.86 12.39 -13.40
CA GLN A 96 11.79 12.54 -11.95
C GLN A 96 12.08 13.99 -11.54
N LEU A 97 11.23 14.52 -10.68
CA LEU A 97 11.41 15.80 -9.99
C LEU A 97 11.38 15.55 -8.50
N THR A 98 12.33 16.12 -7.77
CA THR A 98 12.37 16.07 -6.30
C THR A 98 12.66 17.47 -5.76
N ASN A 99 11.80 17.96 -4.86
CA ASN A 99 11.91 19.29 -4.24
C ASN A 99 12.08 20.42 -5.28
N CYS A 100 11.26 20.38 -6.34
CA CYS A 100 11.30 21.35 -7.44
C CYS A 100 10.08 22.29 -7.40
N THR A 101 10.22 23.50 -7.95
CA THR A 101 9.09 24.43 -8.15
C THR A 101 8.83 24.67 -9.65
N ILE A 102 7.59 24.52 -10.09
CA ILE A 102 7.13 24.87 -11.44
C ILE A 102 6.48 26.24 -11.40
N LEU A 103 6.79 27.13 -12.35
CA LEU A 103 6.15 28.45 -12.42
C LEU A 103 4.79 28.39 -13.14
N PRO A 104 3.83 29.27 -12.79
CA PRO A 104 2.49 29.33 -13.41
C PRO A 104 2.49 29.26 -14.93
N GLY A 105 3.34 30.08 -15.57
CA GLY A 105 3.43 30.19 -17.04
C GLY A 105 4.08 29.00 -17.75
N ASP A 106 4.66 28.04 -17.02
CA ASP A 106 5.31 26.85 -17.56
C ASP A 106 4.48 25.57 -17.37
N THR A 107 3.40 25.63 -16.57
CA THR A 107 2.68 24.43 -16.11
C THR A 107 2.05 23.62 -17.25
N LEU A 108 1.56 24.27 -18.31
CA LEU A 108 1.00 23.59 -19.48
C LEU A 108 2.05 22.77 -20.22
N ALA A 109 3.22 23.36 -20.50
CA ALA A 109 4.31 22.67 -21.19
C ALA A 109 4.92 21.57 -20.30
N PHE A 110 5.01 21.79 -18.99
CA PHE A 110 5.39 20.78 -18.00
C PHE A 110 4.49 19.55 -18.09
N TRP A 111 3.17 19.73 -18.07
CA TRP A 111 2.23 18.61 -18.20
C TRP A 111 2.29 17.95 -19.58
N GLU A 112 2.54 18.69 -20.66
CA GLU A 112 2.75 18.09 -21.98
C GLU A 112 4.01 17.19 -22.00
N ALA A 113 5.11 17.63 -21.37
CA ALA A 113 6.32 16.81 -21.24
C ALA A 113 6.06 15.52 -20.44
N CYS A 114 5.39 15.63 -19.29
CA CYS A 114 5.01 14.50 -18.44
C CYS A 114 4.01 13.54 -19.11
N SER A 115 3.14 14.04 -20.00
CA SER A 115 2.14 13.22 -20.71
C SER A 115 2.73 12.11 -21.58
N LYS A 116 4.01 12.27 -21.97
CA LYS A 116 4.71 11.38 -22.91
C LYS A 116 5.55 10.31 -22.21
N THR A 117 5.66 10.31 -20.88
CA THR A 117 6.48 9.34 -20.13
C THR A 117 5.74 8.05 -19.79
N GLU A 118 6.51 7.01 -19.50
CA GLU A 118 6.07 5.72 -18.98
C GLU A 118 6.27 5.65 -17.46
N THR A 119 7.27 6.36 -16.93
CA THR A 119 7.54 6.53 -15.49
C THR A 119 7.52 8.00 -15.13
N LEU A 120 6.86 8.36 -14.03
CA LEU A 120 6.80 9.74 -13.53
C LEU A 120 6.94 9.77 -12.01
N HIS A 121 7.99 10.42 -11.51
CA HIS A 121 8.23 10.60 -10.08
C HIS A 121 8.12 12.09 -9.72
N LEU A 122 7.13 12.46 -8.91
CA LEU A 122 6.83 13.83 -8.51
C LEU A 122 6.91 13.97 -6.98
N LEU A 123 8.11 14.21 -6.45
CA LEU A 123 8.37 14.15 -5.01
C LEU A 123 8.52 15.57 -4.43
N ARG A 124 7.62 15.98 -3.54
CA ARG A 124 7.61 17.33 -2.93
C ARG A 124 7.62 18.45 -3.99
N LEU A 125 6.83 18.26 -5.06
CA LEU A 125 6.73 19.21 -6.16
C LEU A 125 5.85 20.40 -5.78
N LYS A 126 6.41 21.61 -5.86
CA LYS A 126 5.67 22.86 -5.66
C LYS A 126 5.09 23.31 -6.98
N LEU A 127 3.84 22.92 -7.21
CA LEU A 127 3.01 23.43 -8.29
C LEU A 127 2.33 24.76 -7.89
N PRO A 128 2.01 25.63 -8.87
CA PRO A 128 1.14 26.78 -8.67
C PRO A 128 -0.18 26.43 -8.00
N ASN A 129 -0.74 27.38 -7.25
CA ASN A 129 -2.04 27.22 -6.61
C ASN A 129 -3.17 27.48 -7.62
N GLY A 130 -4.21 26.64 -7.60
CA GLY A 130 -5.40 26.78 -8.44
C GLY A 130 -5.59 25.64 -9.44
N GLU A 131 -6.84 25.24 -9.68
CA GLU A 131 -7.17 24.13 -10.60
C GLU A 131 -6.84 24.44 -12.07
N GLU A 132 -6.80 25.71 -12.44
CA GLU A 132 -6.53 26.18 -13.82
C GLU A 132 -5.13 25.78 -14.35
N PHE A 133 -4.19 25.46 -13.46
CA PHE A 133 -2.82 25.06 -13.81
C PHE A 133 -2.66 23.53 -14.01
N TYR A 134 -3.74 22.77 -13.82
CA TYR A 134 -3.75 21.33 -14.08
C TYR A 134 -4.31 21.04 -15.47
N PRO A 135 -3.91 19.93 -16.11
CA PRO A 135 -4.50 19.57 -17.38
C PRO A 135 -6.01 19.37 -17.16
N PRO A 136 -6.88 20.05 -17.93
CA PRO A 136 -8.31 19.99 -17.70
C PRO A 136 -8.77 18.54 -17.73
N MET A 137 -9.54 18.13 -16.73
CA MET A 137 -10.24 16.86 -16.77
C MET A 137 -11.21 16.91 -17.95
N LYS A 138 -10.81 16.31 -19.06
CA LYS A 138 -11.71 15.95 -20.15
C LYS A 138 -12.81 15.05 -19.59
N ALA A 139 -13.97 15.06 -20.22
CA ALA A 139 -15.07 14.21 -19.80
C ALA A 139 -14.60 12.73 -19.76
N PRO A 140 -15.09 11.91 -18.80
CA PRO A 140 -14.70 10.52 -18.73
C PRO A 140 -14.96 9.84 -20.08
N LEU A 141 -13.95 9.09 -20.56
CA LEU A 141 -13.96 8.43 -21.86
C LEU A 141 -15.25 7.62 -22.04
N SER A 142 -16.13 8.12 -22.91
CA SER A 142 -17.36 7.44 -23.30
C SER A 142 -17.07 6.04 -23.84
N ASP A 143 -18.09 5.16 -23.89
CA ASP A 143 -17.96 3.71 -24.11
C ASP A 143 -17.49 3.24 -25.50
N GLN A 144 -16.64 4.01 -26.17
CA GLN A 144 -15.83 3.51 -27.27
C GLN A 144 -14.98 2.34 -26.79
N GLU A 145 -15.10 1.22 -27.50
CA GLU A 145 -14.14 0.12 -27.45
C GLU A 145 -12.72 0.70 -27.53
N LEU A 146 -11.94 0.47 -26.48
CA LEU A 146 -10.50 0.70 -26.52
C LEU A 146 -9.93 -0.25 -27.56
N LEU A 147 -9.77 0.27 -28.78
CA LEU A 147 -9.01 -0.36 -29.86
C LEU A 147 -7.66 -0.78 -29.28
N LEU A 148 -7.53 -2.09 -29.03
CA LEU A 148 -6.30 -2.67 -28.53
C LEU A 148 -5.17 -2.24 -29.46
N PRO A 149 -4.04 -1.73 -28.94
CA PRO A 149 -2.87 -1.58 -29.79
C PRO A 149 -2.57 -2.96 -30.37
N THR A 150 -2.68 -3.09 -31.69
CA THR A 150 -2.57 -4.37 -32.37
C THR A 150 -1.11 -4.80 -32.30
N ILE A 151 -0.74 -5.54 -31.25
CA ILE A 151 0.56 -6.19 -31.10
C ILE A 151 0.59 -7.30 -32.15
N THR A 152 0.96 -6.91 -33.37
CA THR A 152 0.99 -7.79 -34.55
C THR A 152 2.29 -8.56 -34.55
N ASP A 153 2.18 -9.85 -34.23
CA ASP A 153 2.97 -10.96 -34.77
C ASP A 153 4.48 -10.76 -34.94
N THR A 154 5.26 -11.20 -33.93
CA THR A 154 6.64 -11.68 -34.19
C THR A 154 7.11 -12.81 -33.26
N ILE A 155 6.20 -13.54 -32.57
CA ILE A 155 6.56 -14.68 -31.71
C ILE A 155 5.55 -15.85 -31.81
N ILE A 156 5.27 -16.36 -33.01
CA ILE A 156 4.72 -17.73 -33.19
C ILE A 156 5.41 -18.38 -34.41
N ALA A 157 6.57 -19.00 -34.18
CA ALA A 157 7.26 -19.80 -35.21
C ALA A 157 8.10 -20.97 -34.67
N THR A 158 7.88 -21.43 -33.42
CA THR A 158 8.43 -22.71 -32.91
C THR A 158 7.64 -23.17 -31.68
N THR A 159 6.68 -24.10 -31.87
CA THR A 159 6.40 -25.29 -31.01
C THR A 159 5.00 -25.86 -31.33
N THR A 160 4.89 -26.66 -32.39
CA THR A 160 3.73 -27.55 -32.63
C THR A 160 4.20 -28.89 -33.19
N ALA A 161 4.61 -29.80 -32.31
CA ALA A 161 4.78 -31.21 -32.61
C ALA A 161 4.59 -32.06 -31.34
N SER A 162 3.85 -33.18 -31.47
CA SER A 162 3.52 -34.15 -30.39
C SER A 162 2.60 -33.61 -29.28
N ALA A 163 1.37 -34.09 -29.06
CA ALA A 163 0.84 -35.45 -29.27
C ALA A 163 -0.69 -35.46 -29.44
N ALA A 164 -1.21 -36.53 -30.05
CA ALA A 164 -2.64 -36.83 -30.16
C ALA A 164 -2.88 -38.36 -30.00
N ALA A 165 -4.14 -38.74 -29.77
CA ALA A 165 -4.65 -40.08 -29.39
C ALA A 165 -4.40 -40.41 -27.89
N THR A 166 -5.34 -40.99 -27.12
CA THR A 166 -6.52 -41.85 -27.41
C THR A 166 -7.59 -41.61 -26.31
N ILE A 167 -8.80 -41.07 -26.59
CA ILE A 167 -10.09 -41.73 -26.97
C ILE A 167 -10.80 -42.55 -25.86
N ALA A 168 -12.03 -42.09 -25.51
CA ALA A 168 -13.25 -42.81 -25.04
C ALA A 168 -13.21 -43.63 -23.72
N ALA A 169 -14.32 -43.85 -22.99
CA ALA A 169 -15.66 -43.22 -22.92
C ALA A 169 -16.24 -43.55 -21.51
N THR A 170 -17.17 -42.78 -20.92
CA THR A 170 -18.67 -42.94 -20.86
C THR A 170 -19.07 -42.42 -19.44
N THR A 171 -20.30 -42.03 -19.05
CA THR A 171 -21.65 -42.21 -19.61
C THR A 171 -22.56 -40.98 -19.32
N THR A 172 -23.83 -41.11 -19.70
CA THR A 172 -25.00 -40.22 -19.59
C THR A 172 -25.65 -40.06 -18.19
N SER A 173 -26.21 -38.88 -17.89
CA SER A 173 -27.61 -38.62 -17.43
C SER A 173 -27.74 -37.19 -16.85
N SER A 174 -28.29 -36.18 -17.54
CA SER A 174 -29.72 -35.89 -17.84
C SER A 174 -30.55 -35.27 -16.69
N LEU A 175 -30.91 -33.99 -16.87
CA LEU A 175 -32.16 -33.32 -16.45
C LEU A 175 -32.58 -33.32 -14.96
N SER A 176 -32.64 -32.12 -14.36
CA SER A 176 -33.94 -31.49 -14.02
C SER A 176 -33.76 -30.03 -13.62
N SER A 177 -34.67 -29.16 -14.09
CA SER A 177 -34.74 -27.74 -13.77
C SER A 177 -35.97 -27.45 -12.92
N SER A 178 -35.82 -26.81 -11.78
CA SER A 178 -36.95 -26.37 -10.94
C SER A 178 -36.68 -25.01 -10.31
N SER A 179 -37.49 -24.01 -10.64
CA SER A 179 -37.46 -22.66 -10.07
C SER A 179 -38.05 -22.62 -8.65
N PRO A 180 -37.55 -21.78 -7.73
CA PRO A 180 -38.24 -21.44 -6.48
C PRO A 180 -39.20 -20.23 -6.66
N PRO A 181 -40.19 -20.03 -5.76
CA PRO A 181 -41.23 -19.02 -5.90
C PRO A 181 -40.94 -17.67 -5.20
N SER A 182 -41.67 -16.63 -5.61
CA SER A 182 -41.67 -15.30 -4.99
C SER A 182 -42.38 -15.26 -3.62
N PRO A 183 -41.93 -14.43 -2.66
CA PRO A 183 -42.71 -14.04 -1.48
C PRO A 183 -43.56 -12.76 -1.71
N PRO A 184 -44.59 -12.49 -0.87
CA PRO A 184 -45.57 -11.41 -1.09
C PRO A 184 -45.21 -10.06 -0.44
N SER A 185 -45.99 -9.04 -0.80
CA SER A 185 -45.91 -7.65 -0.37
C SER A 185 -46.46 -7.35 1.04
N ASP A 186 -46.21 -6.11 1.47
CA ASP A 186 -46.91 -5.32 2.49
C ASP A 186 -46.80 -5.72 3.96
N HIS A 187 -46.11 -4.87 4.74
CA HIS A 187 -46.71 -4.18 5.89
C HIS A 187 -45.91 -2.92 6.27
N SER A 188 -46.56 -1.76 6.24
CA SER A 188 -46.08 -0.54 6.93
C SER A 188 -46.45 -0.58 8.42
N PRO A 189 -45.73 0.13 9.30
CA PRO A 189 -46.46 1.17 10.05
C PRO A 189 -45.69 2.47 10.38
N SER A 190 -46.47 3.56 10.41
CA SER A 190 -46.37 4.74 11.29
C SER A 190 -45.02 5.43 11.58
N LYS A 191 -44.96 6.70 11.17
CA LYS A 191 -44.20 7.79 11.80
C LYS A 191 -44.45 7.87 13.33
N PRO A 192 -43.54 8.52 14.07
CA PRO A 192 -43.95 9.63 14.91
C PRO A 192 -43.25 10.95 14.53
N SER A 193 -44.04 12.01 14.46
CA SER A 193 -43.60 13.40 14.38
C SER A 193 -43.50 14.02 15.77
N LEU A 194 -42.46 14.80 16.08
CA LEU A 194 -42.50 15.79 17.18
C LEU A 194 -41.51 16.95 16.96
N SER A 195 -42.09 18.11 16.65
CA SER A 195 -41.79 19.48 17.12
C SER A 195 -40.33 19.97 17.36
N LEU A 196 -40.01 21.05 16.64
CA LEU A 196 -39.61 22.38 17.16
C LEU A 196 -38.51 22.46 18.24
N PHE A 197 -37.39 23.07 17.85
CA PHE A 197 -36.77 24.14 18.64
C PHE A 197 -36.31 25.28 17.73
N ASP A 198 -36.88 26.47 17.93
CA ASP A 198 -36.38 27.70 17.34
C ASP A 198 -35.07 28.12 18.04
N SER A 199 -34.11 28.63 17.28
CA SER A 199 -33.01 29.46 17.81
C SER A 199 -32.45 30.38 16.73
N ASN A 200 -32.69 31.68 16.92
CA ASN A 200 -32.24 32.75 16.03
C ASN A 200 -30.71 32.77 15.89
N SER A 201 -30.21 32.96 14.67
CA SER A 201 -29.10 33.90 14.47
C SER A 201 -29.14 34.51 13.06
N SER A 202 -29.17 35.84 13.02
CA SER A 202 -29.13 36.63 11.80
C SER A 202 -27.71 37.14 11.53
N SER A 203 -27.20 36.93 10.31
CA SER A 203 -26.18 37.81 9.73
C SER A 203 -26.22 37.74 8.20
N SER A 204 -25.92 38.87 7.56
CA SER A 204 -26.29 39.15 6.16
C SER A 204 -25.27 38.61 5.13
N PRO A 205 -25.71 38.33 3.89
CA PRO A 205 -24.81 37.91 2.81
C PRO A 205 -24.05 39.10 2.19
N SER A 206 -22.85 38.83 1.69
CA SER A 206 -22.10 39.71 0.78
C SER A 206 -21.97 39.05 -0.60
N PRO A 207 -21.77 39.83 -1.69
CA PRO A 207 -22.31 39.45 -3.00
C PRO A 207 -21.46 38.44 -3.77
N ALA A 208 -22.14 37.50 -4.43
CA ALA A 208 -21.52 36.60 -5.39
C ALA A 208 -21.22 37.32 -6.72
N LEU A 209 -19.99 37.20 -7.21
CA LEU A 209 -19.64 37.54 -8.59
C LEU A 209 -20.14 36.43 -9.52
N SER A 210 -21.16 36.73 -10.33
CA SER A 210 -21.69 35.81 -11.33
C SER A 210 -20.80 35.78 -12.58
N VAL A 211 -19.94 34.77 -12.69
CA VAL A 211 -19.26 34.45 -13.96
C VAL A 211 -20.24 33.67 -14.83
N SER A 212 -20.56 34.20 -16.01
CA SER A 212 -21.50 33.56 -16.95
C SER A 212 -20.89 32.30 -17.58
N PRO A 213 -21.63 31.18 -17.71
CA PRO A 213 -21.13 30.00 -18.39
C PRO A 213 -21.06 30.26 -19.91
N THR A 214 -19.86 30.22 -20.48
CA THR A 214 -19.66 30.27 -21.93
C THR A 214 -20.15 28.97 -22.59
N ASN A 215 -21.20 29.08 -23.40
CA ASN A 215 -21.70 28.00 -24.25
C ASN A 215 -20.63 27.54 -25.25
N PHE A 216 -19.93 26.44 -24.95
CA PHE A 216 -19.15 25.71 -25.95
C PHE A 216 -20.06 24.77 -26.74
N ASN A 217 -20.34 25.16 -27.98
CA ASN A 217 -21.24 24.43 -28.87
C ASN A 217 -20.62 23.10 -29.34
N ASN A 218 -21.44 22.04 -29.30
CA ASN A 218 -21.15 20.73 -29.85
C ASN A 218 -20.67 20.81 -31.32
N SER A 219 -19.42 20.42 -31.58
CA SER A 219 -19.01 19.92 -32.90
C SER A 219 -17.77 19.03 -32.78
N ASN A 220 -17.83 17.88 -33.48
CA ASN A 220 -16.79 16.86 -33.57
C ASN A 220 -16.36 16.17 -32.26
N LYS A 221 -16.98 15.00 -31.98
CA LYS A 221 -16.40 13.95 -31.13
C LYS A 221 -15.13 13.40 -31.81
N LYS A 222 -14.04 14.14 -31.71
CA LYS A 222 -12.71 13.71 -32.10
C LYS A 222 -12.16 12.90 -30.93
N ASP A 223 -11.77 11.65 -31.17
CA ASP A 223 -11.42 10.70 -30.10
C ASP A 223 -10.50 11.34 -29.06
N GLU A 224 -11.01 11.55 -27.85
CA GLU A 224 -10.34 12.34 -26.82
C GLU A 224 -9.21 11.54 -26.19
N LYS A 225 -8.07 11.49 -26.88
CA LYS A 225 -6.88 10.77 -26.42
C LYS A 225 -6.54 11.16 -24.98
N ALA A 226 -6.50 10.15 -24.11
CA ALA A 226 -6.08 10.26 -22.72
C ALA A 226 -4.69 10.93 -22.64
N LEU A 227 -4.52 11.89 -21.74
CA LEU A 227 -3.29 12.68 -21.69
C LEU A 227 -2.07 11.79 -21.39
N PHE A 228 -2.13 11.05 -20.28
CA PHE A 228 -1.04 10.17 -19.83
C PHE A 228 -1.12 8.78 -20.47
N SER A 229 -1.40 8.72 -21.78
CA SER A 229 -1.63 7.47 -22.54
C SER A 229 -0.47 6.45 -22.52
N ARG A 230 0.74 6.84 -22.10
CA ARG A 230 1.90 5.94 -21.96
C ARG A 230 2.25 5.59 -20.51
N LEU A 231 1.68 6.28 -19.52
CA LEU A 231 2.13 6.20 -18.13
C LEU A 231 1.80 4.83 -17.52
N GLN A 232 2.84 4.17 -16.99
CA GLN A 232 2.79 2.85 -16.37
C GLN A 232 3.17 2.89 -14.88
N SER A 233 4.04 3.80 -14.46
CA SER A 233 4.44 3.94 -13.05
C SER A 233 4.40 5.40 -12.62
N LEU A 234 3.73 5.67 -11.50
CA LEU A 234 3.56 6.99 -10.92
C LEU A 234 3.94 6.97 -9.43
N GLN A 235 4.99 7.70 -9.06
CA GLN A 235 5.38 7.92 -7.66
C GLN A 235 5.13 9.39 -7.29
N MET A 236 4.45 9.64 -6.17
CA MET A 236 4.10 11.00 -5.74
C MET A 236 4.34 11.24 -4.25
N ALA A 237 4.67 12.49 -3.90
CA ALA A 237 4.66 12.98 -2.53
C ALA A 237 4.19 14.44 -2.47
N GLY A 238 3.10 14.72 -1.74
CA GLY A 238 2.62 16.09 -1.47
C GLY A 238 1.97 16.81 -2.66
N ILE A 239 1.19 16.10 -3.50
CA ILE A 239 0.54 16.67 -4.69
C ILE A 239 -0.96 16.33 -4.73
N ASN A 240 -1.80 17.27 -4.30
CA ASN A 240 -3.25 17.07 -4.16
C ASN A 240 -3.94 16.55 -5.43
N GLU A 241 -3.54 17.00 -6.61
CA GLU A 241 -4.21 16.59 -7.86
C GLU A 241 -3.63 15.31 -8.47
N GLY A 242 -2.79 14.57 -7.75
CA GLY A 242 -2.13 13.37 -8.24
C GLY A 242 -3.09 12.31 -8.79
N PHE A 243 -4.29 12.19 -8.22
CA PHE A 243 -5.30 11.25 -8.70
C PHE A 243 -5.89 11.61 -10.07
N ARG A 244 -5.85 12.90 -10.50
CA ARG A 244 -6.26 13.30 -11.85
C ARG A 244 -5.35 12.73 -12.94
N ILE A 245 -4.08 12.45 -12.61
CA ILE A 245 -3.11 11.82 -13.51
C ILE A 245 -3.51 10.35 -13.74
N ILE A 246 -3.82 9.63 -12.65
CA ILE A 246 -4.24 8.22 -12.67
C ILE A 246 -5.51 8.04 -13.50
N ALA A 247 -6.48 8.93 -13.31
CA ALA A 247 -7.71 8.99 -14.09
C ALA A 247 -7.50 9.10 -15.62
N GLN A 248 -6.34 9.61 -16.05
CA GLN A 248 -5.97 9.83 -17.44
C GLN A 248 -4.82 8.91 -17.92
N ALA A 249 -4.47 7.89 -17.14
CA ALA A 249 -3.39 6.94 -17.39
C ALA A 249 -3.92 5.51 -17.60
N PRO A 250 -4.48 5.17 -18.79
CA PRO A 250 -5.13 3.87 -19.03
C PRO A 250 -4.17 2.67 -19.01
N LEU A 251 -2.86 2.90 -19.01
CA LEU A 251 -1.81 1.87 -18.94
C LEU A 251 -1.14 1.80 -17.55
N ILE A 252 -1.66 2.51 -16.54
CA ILE A 252 -1.08 2.53 -15.20
C ILE A 252 -0.99 1.12 -14.61
N ARG A 253 0.20 0.78 -14.09
CA ARG A 253 0.54 -0.51 -13.47
C ARG A 253 0.88 -0.37 -12.00
N SER A 254 1.64 0.67 -11.68
CA SER A 254 2.15 0.95 -10.35
C SER A 254 1.80 2.37 -9.93
N TRP A 255 1.20 2.52 -8.75
CA TRP A 255 1.00 3.80 -8.08
C TRP A 255 1.59 3.73 -6.68
N GLN A 256 2.56 4.61 -6.43
CA GLN A 256 3.12 4.83 -5.10
C GLN A 256 2.80 6.25 -4.62
N TRP A 257 2.28 6.35 -3.40
CA TRP A 257 2.16 7.59 -2.65
C TRP A 257 3.01 7.56 -1.39
N SER A 258 3.66 8.68 -1.08
CA SER A 258 4.47 8.87 0.11
C SER A 258 4.18 10.23 0.75
N LEU A 259 4.44 10.34 2.06
CA LEU A 259 4.17 11.56 2.82
C LEU A 259 5.01 12.74 2.30
N GLY A 260 4.38 13.91 2.17
CA GLY A 260 5.01 15.15 1.74
C GLY A 260 4.31 16.37 2.32
N ASP A 261 4.68 17.57 1.87
CA ASP A 261 4.25 18.86 2.43
C ASP A 261 2.73 19.14 2.34
N LYS A 262 1.98 18.34 1.57
CA LYS A 262 0.52 18.44 1.41
C LYS A 262 -0.16 17.11 1.77
N PRO A 263 -1.39 17.16 2.33
CA PRO A 263 -2.13 15.95 2.71
C PRO A 263 -2.47 15.07 1.51
N PHE A 264 -2.81 13.81 1.78
CA PHE A 264 -3.33 12.91 0.76
C PHE A 264 -4.73 13.36 0.28
N PRO A 265 -5.03 13.32 -1.02
CA PRO A 265 -6.23 13.92 -1.57
C PRO A 265 -7.45 12.98 -1.56
N CYS A 266 -7.90 12.55 -0.37
CA CYS A 266 -9.04 11.62 -0.22
C CYS A 266 -10.28 12.09 -1.01
N GLN A 267 -10.67 13.36 -0.85
CA GLN A 267 -11.84 13.93 -1.54
C GLN A 267 -11.73 13.89 -3.07
N ALA A 268 -10.54 14.12 -3.63
CA ALA A 268 -10.33 14.06 -5.08
C ALA A 268 -10.45 12.61 -5.59
N ILE A 269 -10.04 11.63 -4.76
CA ILE A 269 -10.21 10.20 -5.04
C ILE A 269 -11.69 9.84 -4.98
N GLU A 270 -12.39 10.14 -3.88
CA GLU A 270 -13.83 9.89 -3.70
C GLU A 270 -14.69 10.47 -4.84
N HIS A 271 -14.37 11.66 -5.35
CA HIS A 271 -15.10 12.27 -6.47
C HIS A 271 -14.76 11.70 -7.85
N THR A 272 -13.56 11.12 -8.01
CA THR A 272 -13.05 10.68 -9.32
C THR A 272 -13.14 9.17 -9.50
N LEU A 273 -12.86 8.39 -8.46
CA LEU A 273 -12.81 6.93 -8.48
C LEU A 273 -14.12 6.30 -9.01
N PRO A 274 -15.34 6.75 -8.60
CA PRO A 274 -16.61 6.30 -9.18
C PRO A 274 -16.71 6.45 -10.70
N ARG A 275 -16.02 7.45 -11.29
CA ARG A 275 -16.05 7.79 -12.72
C ARG A 275 -15.02 7.01 -13.55
N LEU A 276 -14.10 6.31 -12.90
CA LEU A 276 -13.11 5.50 -13.59
C LEU A 276 -13.75 4.21 -14.08
N LYS A 277 -13.12 3.56 -15.07
CA LYS A 277 -13.44 2.19 -15.45
C LYS A 277 -12.54 1.23 -14.66
N THR A 278 -12.62 -0.07 -14.94
CA THR A 278 -11.69 -1.04 -14.36
C THR A 278 -10.25 -0.72 -14.77
N PHE A 279 -9.33 -0.84 -13.82
CA PHE A 279 -7.91 -0.66 -14.07
C PHE A 279 -7.30 -1.97 -14.60
N ARG A 280 -7.41 -2.18 -15.92
CA ARG A 280 -6.99 -3.41 -16.61
C ARG A 280 -5.50 -3.79 -16.43
N PHE A 281 -4.64 -2.82 -16.11
CA PHE A 281 -3.20 -3.06 -15.97
C PHE A 281 -2.65 -2.73 -14.59
N PHE A 282 -3.49 -2.27 -13.65
CA PHE A 282 -3.06 -1.80 -12.33
C PHE A 282 -2.91 -2.98 -11.38
N ARG A 283 -1.69 -3.12 -10.85
CA ARG A 283 -1.21 -4.30 -10.11
C ARG A 283 -0.56 -3.93 -8.77
N ASP A 284 0.10 -2.77 -8.73
CA ASP A 284 0.98 -2.40 -7.63
C ASP A 284 0.49 -1.11 -6.97
N LEU A 285 0.09 -1.17 -5.71
CA LEU A 285 -0.50 -0.05 -4.96
C LEU A 285 0.26 0.12 -3.63
N HIS A 286 1.10 1.15 -3.57
CA HIS A 286 1.98 1.43 -2.43
C HIS A 286 1.59 2.76 -1.77
N VAL A 287 0.68 2.74 -0.80
CA VAL A 287 0.09 3.94 -0.20
C VAL A 287 0.08 3.80 1.32
N ASN A 288 1.01 4.48 1.99
CA ASN A 288 1.28 4.31 3.43
C ASN A 288 0.89 5.57 4.24
N ILE A 289 -0.41 5.70 4.54
CA ILE A 289 -1.04 6.93 5.08
C ILE A 289 -2.33 6.60 5.83
N ARG A 290 -2.64 7.33 6.90
CA ARG A 290 -3.79 7.05 7.79
C ARG A 290 -5.12 7.56 7.25
N GLU A 291 -5.08 8.50 6.31
CA GLU A 291 -6.26 9.18 5.78
C GLU A 291 -7.00 8.36 4.70
N LEU A 292 -6.42 7.24 4.24
CA LEU A 292 -7.03 6.35 3.26
C LEU A 292 -7.95 5.34 3.96
N SER A 293 -9.26 5.57 3.83
CA SER A 293 -10.33 4.78 4.49
C SER A 293 -10.56 3.41 3.83
N ASP A 294 -11.06 2.43 4.62
CA ASP A 294 -11.38 1.07 4.16
C ASP A 294 -12.26 1.07 2.89
N THR A 295 -13.23 1.97 2.80
CA THR A 295 -14.16 2.03 1.65
C THR A 295 -13.48 2.51 0.35
N ILE A 296 -12.46 3.38 0.45
CA ILE A 296 -11.69 3.80 -0.73
C ILE A 296 -10.75 2.67 -1.18
N ILE A 297 -10.17 1.94 -0.22
CA ILE A 297 -9.28 0.80 -0.51
C ILE A 297 -10.08 -0.34 -1.14
N GLU A 298 -11.26 -0.67 -0.60
CA GLU A 298 -12.24 -1.59 -1.17
C GLU A 298 -12.53 -1.27 -2.64
N GLU A 299 -12.91 -0.02 -2.95
CA GLU A 299 -13.22 0.39 -4.33
C GLU A 299 -11.97 0.38 -5.24
N LEU A 300 -10.79 0.73 -4.73
CA LEU A 300 -9.52 0.61 -5.48
C LEU A 300 -9.22 -0.86 -5.82
N LEU A 301 -9.32 -1.77 -4.85
CA LEU A 301 -9.07 -3.20 -5.03
C LEU A 301 -10.10 -3.85 -5.97
N ASP A 302 -11.37 -3.44 -5.91
CA ASP A 302 -12.40 -3.95 -6.82
C ASP A 302 -12.17 -3.46 -8.27
N ARG A 303 -11.58 -2.29 -8.44
CA ARG A 303 -11.22 -1.78 -9.78
C ARG A 303 -9.94 -2.40 -10.32
N MET A 304 -9.07 -2.97 -9.47
CA MET A 304 -7.89 -3.73 -9.90
C MET A 304 -8.29 -5.09 -10.49
N THR A 305 -7.48 -5.59 -11.42
CA THR A 305 -7.76 -6.84 -12.16
C THR A 305 -6.77 -7.97 -11.88
N ASP A 306 -5.60 -7.66 -11.32
CA ASP A 306 -4.49 -8.58 -11.06
C ASP A 306 -3.58 -7.94 -9.99
N ALA A 307 -4.08 -7.74 -8.77
CA ALA A 307 -3.29 -7.11 -7.72
C ALA A 307 -2.15 -8.04 -7.28
N ARG A 308 -0.92 -7.52 -7.23
CA ARG A 308 0.30 -8.30 -6.98
C ARG A 308 1.07 -7.78 -5.78
N ASP A 309 1.41 -6.50 -5.81
CA ASP A 309 2.31 -5.86 -4.86
C ASP A 309 1.57 -4.73 -4.14
N LEU A 310 1.07 -5.03 -2.95
CA LEU A 310 0.25 -4.13 -2.14
C LEU A 310 1.01 -3.74 -0.88
N ASN A 311 1.22 -2.44 -0.70
CA ASN A 311 1.79 -1.89 0.52
C ASN A 311 0.82 -0.81 1.03
N LEU A 312 0.01 -1.19 2.01
CA LEU A 312 -1.07 -0.38 2.58
C LEU A 312 -0.82 -0.15 4.08
N ASN A 313 0.44 -0.17 4.50
CA ASN A 313 0.83 0.01 5.90
C ASN A 313 0.30 1.34 6.45
N TRP A 314 -0.18 1.33 7.69
CA TRP A 314 -0.73 2.52 8.38
C TRP A 314 -1.98 3.12 7.73
N THR A 315 -2.68 2.39 6.86
CA THR A 315 -4.03 2.76 6.36
C THR A 315 -5.14 2.19 7.24
N ASP A 316 -6.38 2.59 6.97
CA ASP A 316 -7.59 2.00 7.58
C ASP A 316 -8.04 0.70 6.86
N PHE A 317 -7.14 -0.05 6.21
CA PHE A 317 -7.45 -1.37 5.64
C PHE A 317 -8.14 -2.27 6.67
N GLY A 318 -9.40 -2.63 6.41
CA GLY A 318 -10.26 -3.37 7.33
C GLY A 318 -11.05 -4.46 6.61
N THR A 319 -12.24 -4.78 7.15
CA THR A 319 -13.03 -5.94 6.72
C THR A 319 -13.48 -5.88 5.26
N LYS A 320 -13.82 -4.70 4.74
CA LYS A 320 -14.34 -4.60 3.36
C LYS A 320 -13.23 -4.81 2.34
N SER A 321 -12.10 -4.11 2.52
CA SER A 321 -10.92 -4.30 1.69
C SER A 321 -10.43 -5.74 1.74
N PHE A 322 -10.46 -6.35 2.93
CA PHE A 322 -10.13 -7.76 3.11
C PHE A 322 -11.03 -8.69 2.30
N GLN A 323 -12.36 -8.51 2.34
CA GLN A 323 -13.29 -9.33 1.55
C GLN A 323 -12.99 -9.26 0.05
N VAL A 324 -12.84 -8.05 -0.50
CA VAL A 324 -12.49 -7.84 -1.92
C VAL A 324 -11.13 -8.45 -2.26
N LEU A 325 -10.12 -8.30 -1.39
CA LEU A 325 -8.79 -8.88 -1.54
C LEU A 325 -8.87 -10.41 -1.65
N MET A 326 -9.61 -11.06 -0.74
CA MET A 326 -9.75 -12.52 -0.70
C MET A 326 -10.51 -13.06 -1.92
N ILE A 327 -11.62 -12.42 -2.30
CA ILE A 327 -12.46 -12.84 -3.43
C ILE A 327 -11.72 -12.70 -4.76
N ARG A 328 -10.97 -11.60 -4.97
CA ARG A 328 -10.47 -11.23 -6.30
C ARG A 328 -8.98 -11.46 -6.52
N HIS A 329 -8.16 -11.38 -5.47
CA HIS A 329 -6.69 -11.25 -5.62
C HIS A 329 -5.88 -12.31 -4.85
N SER A 330 -6.53 -13.17 -4.06
CA SER A 330 -5.86 -14.22 -3.26
C SER A 330 -4.92 -15.14 -4.05
N THR A 331 -5.11 -15.30 -5.36
CA THR A 331 -4.26 -16.09 -6.25
C THR A 331 -3.20 -15.29 -7.03
N THR A 332 -3.32 -13.96 -7.08
CA THR A 332 -2.42 -13.07 -7.84
C THR A 332 -1.35 -12.41 -6.98
N LEU A 333 -1.61 -12.23 -5.68
CA LEU A 333 -0.74 -11.54 -4.73
C LEU A 333 0.65 -12.19 -4.60
N ARG A 334 1.67 -11.32 -4.51
CA ARG A 334 3.10 -11.65 -4.38
C ARG A 334 3.74 -10.91 -3.21
N SER A 335 3.50 -9.61 -3.08
CA SER A 335 3.89 -8.82 -1.90
C SER A 335 2.66 -8.19 -1.25
N LEU A 336 2.51 -8.35 0.07
CA LEU A 336 1.40 -7.80 0.83
C LEU A 336 1.86 -7.27 2.20
N HIS A 337 1.75 -5.96 2.40
CA HIS A 337 2.10 -5.30 3.66
C HIS A 337 0.91 -4.53 4.24
N LEU A 338 0.44 -5.00 5.40
CA LEU A 338 -0.76 -4.59 6.13
C LEU A 338 -0.45 -4.32 7.62
N MET A 339 0.50 -3.43 7.91
CA MET A 339 0.73 -2.87 9.25
C MET A 339 -0.39 -1.87 9.60
N CYS A 340 -1.63 -2.36 9.65
CA CYS A 340 -2.84 -1.57 9.87
C CYS A 340 -3.42 -1.88 11.26
N TYR A 341 -4.15 -0.95 11.86
CA TYR A 341 -4.77 -1.17 13.17
C TYR A 341 -6.06 -2.00 13.10
N GLN A 342 -6.77 -1.95 11.97
CA GLN A 342 -8.06 -2.63 11.79
C GLN A 342 -7.91 -4.10 11.36
N ILE A 343 -6.72 -4.55 10.92
CA ILE A 343 -6.53 -5.94 10.50
C ILE A 343 -6.48 -6.86 11.72
N GLN A 344 -7.35 -7.86 11.72
CA GLN A 344 -7.47 -8.83 12.80
C GLN A 344 -6.51 -10.01 12.59
N SER A 345 -6.04 -10.59 13.69
CA SER A 345 -5.22 -11.81 13.69
C SER A 345 -5.82 -12.95 12.83
N LYS A 346 -7.15 -13.09 12.82
CA LYS A 346 -7.84 -14.09 12.02
C LYS A 346 -7.72 -13.84 10.51
N GLN A 347 -7.80 -12.58 10.09
CA GLN A 347 -7.60 -12.17 8.70
C GLN A 347 -6.15 -12.45 8.25
N ILE A 348 -5.17 -12.20 9.13
CA ILE A 348 -3.76 -12.54 8.91
C ILE A 348 -3.58 -14.06 8.72
N GLN A 349 -4.18 -14.89 9.58
CA GLN A 349 -4.15 -16.34 9.43
C GLN A 349 -4.80 -16.79 8.11
N THR A 350 -5.97 -16.26 7.76
CA THR A 350 -6.67 -16.58 6.50
C THR A 350 -5.83 -16.23 5.26
N LEU A 351 -5.07 -15.13 5.28
CA LEU A 351 -4.14 -14.78 4.19
C LEU A 351 -3.04 -15.85 4.04
N LEU A 352 -2.43 -16.27 5.14
CA LEU A 352 -1.35 -17.27 5.15
C LEU A 352 -1.83 -18.67 4.72
N THR A 353 -3.09 -19.02 4.98
CA THR A 353 -3.71 -20.31 4.61
C THR A 353 -4.39 -20.32 3.24
N THR A 354 -4.55 -19.16 2.58
CA THR A 354 -5.18 -19.06 1.25
C THR A 354 -4.22 -18.58 0.16
N CYS A 355 -3.34 -17.61 0.44
CA CYS A 355 -2.52 -16.94 -0.57
C CYS A 355 -1.23 -17.72 -0.88
N SER A 356 -1.36 -18.87 -1.57
CA SER A 356 -0.24 -19.75 -1.92
C SER A 356 0.86 -19.11 -2.78
N GLY A 357 0.53 -18.06 -3.54
CA GLY A 357 1.46 -17.32 -4.39
C GLY A 357 2.38 -16.34 -3.64
N LEU A 358 2.13 -16.07 -2.36
CA LEU A 358 2.75 -14.98 -1.61
C LEU A 358 4.27 -15.21 -1.40
N GLU A 359 5.06 -14.19 -1.71
CA GLU A 359 6.53 -14.18 -1.62
C GLU A 359 7.03 -13.22 -0.53
N GLU A 360 6.32 -12.13 -0.29
CA GLU A 360 6.57 -11.19 0.81
C GLU A 360 5.29 -10.89 1.58
N PHE A 361 5.34 -10.97 2.90
CA PHE A 361 4.22 -10.67 3.77
C PHE A 361 4.64 -9.83 4.96
N GLY A 362 3.88 -8.80 5.27
CA GLY A 362 3.98 -8.06 6.53
C GLY A 362 2.61 -7.73 7.09
N ALA A 363 2.38 -7.97 8.38
CA ALA A 363 1.19 -7.52 9.09
C ALA A 363 1.47 -7.33 10.59
N ASN A 364 0.52 -6.74 11.32
CA ASN A 364 0.75 -6.27 12.68
C ASN A 364 0.97 -7.42 13.70
N VAL A 365 -0.10 -8.06 14.19
CA VAL A 365 -0.02 -9.09 15.25
C VAL A 365 -0.81 -10.34 14.88
N LEU A 366 -0.14 -11.49 14.88
CA LEU A 366 -0.75 -12.82 14.83
C LEU A 366 -0.80 -13.41 16.25
N LEU A 367 -2.01 -13.63 16.77
CA LEU A 367 -2.27 -14.26 18.06
C LEU A 367 -2.12 -15.77 17.94
N GLY A 368 -1.44 -16.39 18.91
CA GLY A 368 -1.31 -17.85 19.00
C GLY A 368 -2.67 -18.58 19.09
N THR A 369 -3.72 -17.91 19.57
CA THR A 369 -5.08 -18.48 19.65
C THR A 369 -5.75 -18.69 18.29
N GLU A 370 -5.30 -18.03 17.22
CA GLU A 370 -5.76 -18.29 15.86
C GLU A 370 -4.97 -19.42 15.18
N LEU A 371 -3.79 -19.75 15.74
CA LEU A 371 -2.94 -20.86 15.32
C LEU A 371 -3.34 -22.18 16.01
N VAL A 372 -3.97 -22.15 17.19
CA VAL A 372 -4.37 -23.34 17.94
C VAL A 372 -5.84 -23.26 18.35
N LEU A 373 -6.71 -24.02 17.66
CA LEU A 373 -8.12 -24.18 18.02
C LEU A 373 -8.28 -25.07 19.26
N PHE A 374 -8.41 -24.45 20.43
CA PHE A 374 -8.60 -25.18 21.68
C PHE A 374 -10.05 -25.63 21.87
N GLY A 375 -10.28 -26.92 22.05
CA GLY A 375 -11.58 -27.47 22.47
C GLY A 375 -12.69 -27.51 21.42
N ALA A 376 -12.39 -27.24 20.14
CA ALA A 376 -13.31 -27.58 19.06
C ALA A 376 -13.48 -29.11 19.02
N PRO A 377 -14.71 -29.66 19.00
CA PRO A 377 -14.89 -31.10 18.81
C PRO A 377 -14.24 -31.52 17.49
N THR A 378 -13.44 -32.59 17.53
CA THR A 378 -12.79 -33.14 16.34
C THR A 378 -13.83 -33.41 15.26
N LYS A 379 -13.55 -33.02 14.01
CA LYS A 379 -14.48 -33.02 12.86
C LYS A 379 -14.99 -34.42 12.40
N GLU A 380 -14.98 -35.43 13.27
CA GLU A 380 -15.63 -36.73 13.04
C GLU A 380 -17.16 -36.59 13.10
N GLY A 381 -17.76 -35.99 12.07
CA GLY A 381 -19.21 -35.96 11.88
C GLY A 381 -19.84 -34.59 11.56
N SER A 382 -19.07 -33.49 11.58
CA SER A 382 -19.59 -32.21 11.07
C SER A 382 -19.41 -32.15 9.56
N GLU A 383 -20.52 -32.12 8.83
CA GLU A 383 -20.52 -31.73 7.41
C GLU A 383 -19.88 -30.34 7.26
N THR A 384 -19.28 -30.11 6.09
CA THR A 384 -18.45 -28.94 5.81
C THR A 384 -19.32 -27.69 5.67
N ASN A 385 -19.58 -27.03 6.80
CA ASN A 385 -19.97 -25.62 6.82
C ASN A 385 -18.78 -24.81 6.28
N GLU A 386 -18.79 -24.61 4.96
CA GLU A 386 -17.96 -23.64 4.27
C GLU A 386 -18.19 -22.27 4.92
N VAL A 387 -17.13 -21.69 5.50
CA VAL A 387 -17.25 -20.44 6.24
C VAL A 387 -17.49 -19.33 5.24
N ASP A 388 -18.71 -18.83 5.17
CA ASP A 388 -19.07 -17.72 4.30
C ASP A 388 -18.45 -16.41 4.82
N PHE A 389 -17.21 -16.15 4.38
CA PHE A 389 -16.49 -14.91 4.64
C PHE A 389 -17.13 -13.68 3.98
N THR A 390 -18.14 -13.85 3.12
CA THR A 390 -18.86 -12.75 2.44
C THR A 390 -20.05 -12.23 3.23
N SER A 391 -20.46 -12.92 4.31
CA SER A 391 -21.56 -12.46 5.16
C SER A 391 -21.24 -11.08 5.79
N PRO A 392 -22.08 -10.05 5.59
CA PRO A 392 -21.88 -8.74 6.19
C PRO A 392 -22.10 -8.74 7.71
N ASP A 393 -22.77 -9.78 8.23
CA ASP A 393 -22.93 -10.00 9.67
C ASP A 393 -21.67 -10.61 10.33
N TYR A 394 -20.57 -10.79 9.58
CA TYR A 394 -19.25 -11.16 10.11
C TYR A 394 -18.56 -10.01 10.87
N ASN A 395 -19.31 -9.26 11.66
CA ASN A 395 -18.74 -8.52 12.78
C ASN A 395 -18.41 -9.54 13.87
N TYR A 396 -17.16 -10.00 13.87
CA TYR A 396 -16.65 -10.91 14.90
C TYR A 396 -16.59 -10.17 16.24
N ASP A 397 -17.68 -10.24 16.99
CA ASP A 397 -17.73 -9.74 18.35
C ASP A 397 -16.75 -10.53 19.22
N MET A 398 -15.64 -9.88 19.61
CA MET A 398 -14.65 -10.48 20.50
C MET A 398 -15.28 -10.94 21.83
N SER A 399 -16.42 -10.40 22.25
CA SER A 399 -17.15 -10.87 23.45
C SER A 399 -17.65 -12.33 23.32
N MET A 400 -18.09 -12.76 22.13
CA MET A 400 -18.52 -14.14 21.88
C MET A 400 -17.37 -15.15 22.05
N SER A 401 -16.14 -14.75 21.70
CA SER A 401 -14.95 -15.59 21.89
C SER A 401 -14.62 -15.84 23.37
N MET A 402 -15.03 -14.95 24.28
CA MET A 402 -14.90 -15.15 25.73
C MET A 402 -15.97 -16.10 26.28
N GLN A 403 -17.21 -16.03 25.78
CA GLN A 403 -18.34 -16.75 26.38
C GLN A 403 -18.33 -18.27 26.14
N TYR A 404 -17.83 -18.74 24.99
CA TYR A 404 -17.81 -20.17 24.65
C TYR A 404 -16.57 -20.95 25.11
N ARG A 405 -15.55 -20.29 25.70
CA ARG A 405 -14.33 -20.97 26.21
C ARG A 405 -14.45 -21.50 27.64
N SER A 406 -15.63 -21.47 28.24
CA SER A 406 -15.87 -21.99 29.58
C SER A 406 -16.14 -23.51 29.55
N LEU A 407 -15.29 -24.27 30.26
CA LEU A 407 -15.52 -25.64 30.76
C LEU A 407 -15.29 -26.87 29.84
N GLY A 408 -14.73 -26.72 28.63
CA GLY A 408 -14.23 -27.87 27.87
C GLY A 408 -12.89 -28.40 28.40
N SER A 409 -12.86 -29.52 29.13
CA SER A 409 -11.62 -30.16 29.62
C SER A 409 -10.91 -31.05 28.58
N GLY A 410 -11.18 -30.84 27.28
CA GLY A 410 -10.60 -31.64 26.20
C GLY A 410 -9.10 -31.38 26.04
N GLU A 411 -8.36 -32.41 25.67
CA GLU A 411 -6.98 -32.26 25.21
C GLU A 411 -7.00 -31.52 23.87
N GLY A 412 -6.45 -30.31 23.84
CA GLY A 412 -6.43 -29.47 22.65
C GLY A 412 -5.61 -30.13 21.53
N THR A 413 -6.27 -30.44 20.42
CA THR A 413 -5.62 -30.92 19.19
C THR A 413 -5.13 -29.74 18.35
N LEU A 414 -4.01 -29.93 17.65
CA LEU A 414 -3.44 -28.94 16.72
C LEU A 414 -4.33 -28.86 15.47
N LEU A 415 -5.35 -28.00 15.55
CA LEU A 415 -6.43 -27.87 14.56
C LEU A 415 -6.39 -26.57 13.73
N GLY A 416 -5.31 -25.79 13.81
CA GLY A 416 -5.09 -24.64 12.92
C GLY A 416 -4.82 -25.11 11.49
N ASP A 417 -5.39 -24.40 10.51
CA ASP A 417 -5.13 -24.67 9.09
C ASP A 417 -3.67 -24.35 8.75
N ASP A 418 -3.06 -25.23 7.95
CA ASP A 418 -1.67 -25.15 7.54
C ASP A 418 -1.42 -23.95 6.61
N TRP A 419 -0.32 -23.21 6.82
CA TRP A 419 0.07 -22.13 5.90
C TRP A 419 0.38 -22.71 4.51
N VAL A 420 -0.12 -22.07 3.45
CA VAL A 420 0.04 -22.53 2.05
C VAL A 420 1.01 -21.67 1.25
N CYS A 421 1.43 -20.52 1.79
CA CYS A 421 2.41 -19.60 1.21
C CYS A 421 3.85 -20.14 1.28
N LEU A 422 4.10 -21.36 0.80
CA LEU A 422 5.41 -22.03 0.88
C LEU A 422 6.50 -21.35 0.02
N SER A 423 6.12 -20.40 -0.85
CA SER A 423 7.02 -19.58 -1.64
C SER A 423 7.55 -18.34 -0.89
N LEU A 424 7.16 -18.14 0.37
CA LEU A 424 7.48 -16.93 1.12
C LEU A 424 8.98 -16.78 1.39
N LYS A 425 9.53 -15.66 0.94
CA LYS A 425 10.93 -15.21 1.10
C LYS A 425 11.09 -14.18 2.22
N SER A 426 10.05 -13.41 2.50
CA SER A 426 10.06 -12.37 3.56
C SER A 426 8.80 -12.43 4.40
N LEU A 427 8.96 -12.57 5.71
CA LEU A 427 7.86 -12.56 6.69
C LEU A 427 8.12 -11.48 7.74
N ALA A 428 7.16 -10.58 7.94
CA ALA A 428 7.16 -9.58 9.00
C ALA A 428 5.87 -9.67 9.84
N LEU A 429 5.93 -10.33 10.99
CA LEU A 429 4.79 -10.53 11.88
C LEU A 429 5.24 -10.47 13.34
N ASN A 430 4.51 -9.73 14.18
CA ASN A 430 4.61 -9.91 15.62
C ASN A 430 3.77 -11.12 16.06
N PHE A 431 4.35 -12.05 16.79
CA PHE A 431 3.64 -13.21 17.34
C PHE A 431 3.32 -12.95 18.82
N SER A 432 2.04 -13.01 19.20
CA SER A 432 1.60 -12.82 20.58
C SER A 432 1.00 -14.13 21.12
N LEU A 433 1.69 -14.75 22.08
CA LEU A 433 1.37 -16.08 22.62
C LEU A 433 0.85 -16.00 24.07
N GLY A 434 0.17 -17.05 24.53
CA GLY A 434 -0.48 -17.13 25.84
C GLY A 434 -1.93 -16.61 25.86
N GLY A 435 -2.48 -16.23 24.70
CA GLY A 435 -3.85 -15.73 24.53
C GLY A 435 -4.18 -14.43 25.29
N GLN A 436 -5.47 -14.08 25.30
CA GLN A 436 -5.99 -12.87 25.98
C GLN A 436 -6.01 -12.97 27.52
N TYR A 437 -5.55 -14.07 28.11
CA TYR A 437 -5.65 -14.37 29.55
C TYR A 437 -4.87 -13.41 30.46
N LEU A 438 -4.05 -12.52 29.89
CA LEU A 438 -3.28 -11.49 30.60
C LEU A 438 -4.14 -10.41 31.27
N LEU A 439 -5.42 -10.28 30.90
CA LEU A 439 -6.37 -9.34 31.50
C LEU A 439 -7.09 -9.89 32.73
N ILE A 440 -6.91 -11.17 33.08
CA ILE A 440 -7.54 -11.75 34.27
C ILE A 440 -6.70 -11.40 35.50
N ASP A 441 -7.18 -10.43 36.29
CA ASP A 441 -6.56 -9.98 37.54
C ASP A 441 -6.78 -11.00 38.68
N GLY A 442 -6.20 -12.19 38.48
CA GLY A 442 -6.47 -13.40 39.26
C GLY A 442 -5.33 -14.40 39.15
N LYS A 443 -4.21 -14.12 39.83
CA LYS A 443 -2.97 -14.91 39.87
C LYS A 443 -3.11 -16.24 40.64
N SER A 444 -4.12 -17.04 40.33
CA SER A 444 -4.14 -18.43 40.81
C SER A 444 -3.01 -19.21 40.14
N VAL A 445 -2.35 -20.10 40.88
CA VAL A 445 -1.25 -20.93 40.35
C VAL A 445 -1.75 -21.82 39.20
N GLU A 446 -3.01 -22.27 39.27
CA GLU A 446 -3.66 -23.03 38.19
C GLU A 446 -3.86 -22.19 36.93
N THR A 447 -4.23 -20.92 37.06
CA THR A 447 -4.36 -19.99 35.92
C THR A 447 -3.00 -19.83 35.24
N LEU A 448 -1.92 -19.61 36.01
CA LEU A 448 -0.58 -19.47 35.46
C LEU A 448 -0.10 -20.76 34.76
N ALA A 449 -0.33 -21.93 35.35
CA ALA A 449 0.01 -23.22 34.74
C ALA A 449 -0.78 -23.47 33.43
N ARG A 450 -2.04 -23.06 33.36
CA ARG A 450 -2.85 -23.13 32.13
C ARG A 450 -2.35 -22.17 31.05
N ILE A 451 -2.00 -20.93 31.41
CA ILE A 451 -1.44 -19.94 30.48
C ILE A 451 -0.11 -20.45 29.90
N GLU A 452 0.80 -20.97 30.72
CA GLU A 452 2.08 -21.48 30.23
C GLU A 452 1.92 -22.74 29.37
N LYS A 453 0.99 -23.65 29.71
CA LYS A 453 0.64 -24.80 28.85
C LYS A 453 0.08 -24.33 27.50
N GLN A 454 -0.82 -23.35 27.48
CA GLN A 454 -1.37 -22.78 26.25
C GLN A 454 -0.27 -22.13 25.41
N ARG A 455 0.58 -21.30 26.04
CA ARG A 455 1.72 -20.65 25.39
C ARG A 455 2.69 -21.64 24.76
N ALA A 456 2.98 -22.76 25.43
CA ALA A 456 3.84 -23.80 24.89
C ALA A 456 3.26 -24.44 23.61
N LEU A 457 1.94 -24.72 23.57
CA LEU A 457 1.25 -25.26 22.39
C LEU A 457 1.20 -24.23 21.24
N GLU A 458 0.91 -22.97 21.54
CA GLU A 458 0.90 -21.90 20.55
C GLU A 458 2.30 -21.66 19.97
N GLN A 459 3.34 -21.70 20.81
CA GLN A 459 4.73 -21.65 20.36
C GLN A 459 5.07 -22.85 19.49
N GLU A 460 4.70 -24.07 19.90
CA GLU A 460 4.93 -25.28 19.12
C GLU A 460 4.32 -25.21 17.72
N HIS A 461 3.06 -24.77 17.60
CA HIS A 461 2.43 -24.64 16.29
C HIS A 461 3.02 -23.48 15.47
N THR A 462 3.38 -22.35 16.10
CA THR A 462 4.05 -21.22 15.43
C THR A 462 5.38 -21.66 14.80
N PHE A 463 6.20 -22.38 15.56
CA PHE A 463 7.48 -22.92 15.07
C PHE A 463 7.27 -24.00 14.01
N HIS A 464 6.23 -24.83 14.13
CA HIS A 464 5.86 -25.80 13.09
C HIS A 464 5.54 -25.10 11.77
N GLN A 465 4.67 -24.09 11.77
CA GLN A 465 4.34 -23.33 10.57
C GLN A 465 5.56 -22.61 9.97
N LEU A 466 6.37 -21.94 10.80
CA LEU A 466 7.61 -21.31 10.36
C LEU A 466 8.58 -22.32 9.73
N SER A 467 8.75 -23.51 10.30
CA SER A 467 9.67 -24.55 9.79
C SER A 467 9.34 -25.03 8.37
N ARG A 468 8.08 -24.88 7.94
CA ARG A 468 7.61 -25.25 6.59
C ARG A 468 8.02 -24.21 5.53
N LEU A 469 8.33 -22.97 5.93
CA LEU A 469 8.74 -21.87 5.05
C LEU A 469 10.21 -21.96 4.63
N THR A 470 10.62 -23.07 4.02
CA THR A 470 12.02 -23.33 3.60
C THR A 470 12.60 -22.32 2.60
N GLN A 471 11.77 -21.47 2.00
CA GLN A 471 12.20 -20.40 1.09
C GLN A 471 12.52 -19.08 1.81
N LEU A 472 12.30 -18.99 3.12
CA LEU A 472 12.40 -17.75 3.88
C LEU A 472 13.85 -17.25 3.98
N GLU A 473 14.07 -16.02 3.50
CA GLU A 473 15.36 -15.32 3.54
C GLU A 473 15.36 -14.19 4.59
N ARG A 474 14.19 -13.66 4.95
CA ARG A 474 14.00 -12.58 5.92
C ARG A 474 12.87 -12.91 6.90
N LEU A 475 13.18 -12.95 8.20
CA LEU A 475 12.20 -13.13 9.28
C LEU A 475 12.25 -11.96 10.26
N HIS A 476 11.19 -11.16 10.28
CA HIS A 476 11.03 -9.98 11.12
C HIS A 476 9.90 -10.18 12.14
N MET A 477 10.27 -10.56 13.36
CA MET A 477 9.39 -10.71 14.52
C MET A 477 9.40 -9.43 15.36
N VAL A 478 9.10 -8.31 14.72
CA VAL A 478 9.26 -6.96 15.29
C VAL A 478 7.95 -6.51 15.93
N ASN A 479 8.00 -6.07 17.20
CA ASN A 479 6.87 -5.34 17.77
C ASN A 479 6.93 -3.88 17.33
N ALA A 480 6.02 -3.49 16.42
CA ALA A 480 5.95 -2.13 15.88
C ALA A 480 5.03 -1.19 16.68
N THR A 481 4.27 -1.69 17.66
CA THR A 481 3.43 -0.84 18.51
C THR A 481 4.24 -0.31 19.70
N GLU A 482 4.03 0.97 20.04
CA GLU A 482 4.59 1.60 21.25
C GLU A 482 3.94 1.11 22.56
N GLU A 483 2.91 0.26 22.44
CA GLU A 483 2.29 -0.43 23.56
C GLU A 483 3.32 -1.28 24.32
N PRO A 484 3.15 -1.45 25.65
CA PRO A 484 4.12 -2.16 26.49
C PRO A 484 4.46 -3.53 25.87
N PRO A 485 5.74 -3.83 25.63
CA PRO A 485 6.15 -4.88 24.71
C PRO A 485 5.52 -6.20 25.10
N PHE A 486 4.77 -6.80 24.14
CA PHE A 486 4.07 -8.06 24.31
C PHE A 486 4.97 -9.04 25.05
N GLN A 487 4.61 -9.37 26.29
CA GLN A 487 5.54 -10.00 27.21
C GLN A 487 5.84 -11.47 26.84
N HIS A 488 5.08 -12.00 25.88
CA HIS A 488 4.97 -13.41 25.55
C HIS A 488 5.06 -13.62 24.03
N GLY A 489 6.08 -13.05 23.41
CA GLY A 489 6.49 -13.49 22.07
C GLY A 489 6.99 -14.94 22.06
N VAL A 490 7.28 -15.44 20.86
CA VAL A 490 8.03 -16.69 20.63
C VAL A 490 9.33 -16.71 21.45
N ASN A 491 9.74 -17.87 21.96
CA ASN A 491 11.03 -18.05 22.64
C ASN A 491 12.08 -18.67 21.69
N LEU A 492 13.04 -17.86 21.24
CA LEU A 492 14.12 -18.25 20.32
C LEU A 492 15.34 -18.89 21.01
N LYS A 493 15.23 -19.33 22.27
CA LYS A 493 16.27 -20.15 22.90
C LYS A 493 16.27 -21.59 22.38
N LEU A 494 17.36 -22.31 22.64
CA LEU A 494 17.44 -23.77 22.48
C LEU A 494 16.44 -24.50 23.40
N LYS A 495 16.01 -25.71 23.01
CA LYS A 495 15.09 -26.58 23.77
C LYS A 495 15.62 -26.92 25.16
N ALA A 496 16.92 -27.11 25.30
CA ALA A 496 17.58 -27.32 26.60
C ALA A 496 17.37 -26.15 27.57
N LYS A 497 17.04 -24.96 27.06
CA LYS A 497 16.77 -23.71 27.79
C LYS A 497 15.29 -23.31 27.74
N GLY A 498 14.39 -24.22 27.34
CA GLY A 498 12.94 -24.00 27.28
C GLY A 498 12.44 -23.21 26.07
N GLY A 499 13.27 -23.01 25.03
CA GLY A 499 12.83 -22.48 23.75
C GLY A 499 12.55 -23.57 22.71
N ARG A 500 12.47 -23.19 21.43
CA ARG A 500 12.24 -24.13 20.30
C ARG A 500 13.09 -23.81 19.06
N LEU A 501 14.22 -23.11 19.23
CA LEU A 501 15.09 -22.64 18.13
C LEU A 501 15.43 -23.74 17.12
N GLU A 502 15.70 -24.95 17.59
CA GLU A 502 16.10 -26.10 16.78
C GLU A 502 15.03 -26.57 15.79
N ASP A 503 13.75 -26.24 16.02
CA ASP A 503 12.67 -26.55 15.08
C ASP A 503 12.72 -25.69 13.81
N LEU A 504 13.52 -24.62 13.81
CA LEU A 504 13.75 -23.74 12.65
C LEU A 504 15.01 -24.12 11.85
N ALA A 505 15.63 -25.28 12.11
CA ALA A 505 16.82 -25.76 11.40
C ALA A 505 16.61 -25.91 9.87
N THR A 506 15.36 -26.05 9.42
CA THR A 506 14.98 -26.13 8.00
C THR A 506 15.15 -24.80 7.25
N LEU A 507 15.26 -23.67 7.95
CA LEU A 507 15.38 -22.31 7.39
C LEU A 507 16.79 -22.00 6.87
N THR A 508 17.39 -22.95 6.14
CA THR A 508 18.76 -22.87 5.58
C THR A 508 18.99 -21.70 4.62
N LYS A 509 17.92 -21.05 4.14
CA LYS A 509 17.99 -19.84 3.31
C LYS A 509 17.98 -18.53 4.09
N LEU A 510 17.76 -18.54 5.40
CA LEU A 510 17.59 -17.35 6.22
C LEU A 510 18.87 -16.50 6.21
N GLU A 511 18.74 -15.24 5.81
CA GLU A 511 19.82 -14.25 5.76
C GLU A 511 19.68 -13.18 6.84
N HIS A 512 18.44 -12.79 7.17
CA HIS A 512 18.14 -11.78 8.18
C HIS A 512 17.12 -12.31 9.19
N ILE A 513 17.45 -12.20 10.47
CA ILE A 513 16.49 -12.35 11.57
C ILE A 513 16.45 -11.07 12.40
N ASN A 514 15.24 -10.57 12.69
CA ASN A 514 15.04 -9.38 13.50
C ASN A 514 13.91 -9.63 14.50
N PHE A 515 14.18 -9.46 15.79
CA PHE A 515 13.21 -9.58 16.88
C PHE A 515 13.23 -8.34 17.79
N ALA A 516 13.59 -7.18 17.23
CA ALA A 516 13.57 -5.89 17.93
C ALA A 516 12.17 -5.57 18.49
N GLY A 517 12.14 -4.93 19.66
CA GLY A 517 10.89 -4.63 20.39
C GLY A 517 10.29 -5.83 21.15
N THR A 518 10.83 -7.03 21.01
CA THR A 518 10.46 -8.19 21.85
C THR A 518 11.28 -8.24 23.14
N LYS A 519 10.93 -9.16 24.05
CA LYS A 519 11.73 -9.50 25.23
C LYS A 519 12.64 -10.72 25.01
N GLN A 520 13.17 -10.94 23.80
CA GLN A 520 14.18 -11.98 23.61
C GLN A 520 15.41 -11.72 24.50
N SER A 521 15.93 -12.79 25.07
CA SER A 521 17.26 -12.89 25.64
C SER A 521 17.88 -14.11 24.97
N LEU A 522 18.95 -13.91 24.21
CA LEU A 522 19.72 -14.99 23.59
C LEU A 522 21.06 -15.09 24.31
N GLU A 523 21.50 -16.31 24.57
CA GLU A 523 22.81 -16.61 25.13
C GLU A 523 23.78 -17.00 24.00
N GLU A 524 25.08 -17.07 24.30
CA GLU A 524 26.13 -17.37 23.31
C GLU A 524 25.88 -18.68 22.56
N ASP A 525 25.41 -19.73 23.24
CA ASP A 525 25.07 -21.01 22.59
C ASP A 525 23.91 -20.89 21.59
N ASP A 526 22.91 -20.04 21.88
CA ASP A 526 21.75 -19.87 21.00
C ASP A 526 22.19 -19.19 19.69
N VAL A 527 23.02 -18.15 19.79
CA VAL A 527 23.60 -17.44 18.63
C VAL A 527 24.59 -18.31 17.86
N THR A 528 25.41 -19.10 18.56
CA THR A 528 26.35 -20.05 17.93
C THR A 528 25.59 -21.09 17.13
N TRP A 529 24.52 -21.65 17.70
CA TRP A 529 23.65 -22.60 16.99
C TRP A 529 23.05 -21.98 15.73
N MET A 530 22.55 -20.74 15.80
CA MET A 530 22.00 -20.03 14.63
C MET A 530 23.04 -19.91 13.50
N TRP A 531 24.29 -19.57 13.85
CA TRP A 531 25.37 -19.42 12.88
C TRP A 531 25.77 -20.75 12.21
N GLU A 532 25.77 -21.85 12.98
CA GLU A 532 26.10 -23.19 12.46
C GLU A 532 24.99 -23.77 11.56
N HIS A 533 23.71 -23.50 11.87
CA HIS A 533 22.57 -24.14 11.20
C HIS A 533 21.96 -23.28 10.07
N TRP A 534 22.19 -21.97 10.06
CA TRP A 534 21.75 -21.07 8.99
C TRP A 534 22.95 -20.49 8.23
N PRO A 535 23.54 -21.23 7.26
CA PRO A 535 24.81 -20.87 6.62
C PRO A 535 24.77 -19.63 5.73
N ARG A 536 23.57 -19.04 5.51
CA ARG A 536 23.39 -17.75 4.81
C ARG A 536 23.12 -16.57 5.75
N LEU A 537 23.08 -16.79 7.07
CA LEU A 537 22.78 -15.76 8.06
C LEU A 537 23.84 -14.65 8.04
N LYS A 538 23.39 -13.41 7.86
CA LYS A 538 24.24 -12.21 7.81
C LYS A 538 23.92 -11.23 8.92
N PHE A 539 22.66 -11.17 9.36
CA PHE A 539 22.17 -10.17 10.30
C PHE A 539 21.24 -10.77 11.36
N ILE A 540 21.58 -10.51 12.62
CA ILE A 540 20.73 -10.73 13.79
C ILE A 540 20.47 -9.35 14.41
N LEU A 541 19.20 -8.98 14.59
CA LEU A 541 18.79 -7.68 15.14
C LEU A 541 17.81 -7.86 16.29
N GLY A 542 17.91 -7.00 17.30
CA GLY A 542 17.00 -7.00 18.46
C GLY A 542 17.48 -7.76 19.69
N VAL A 543 18.75 -8.18 19.74
CA VAL A 543 19.37 -8.64 20.99
C VAL A 543 19.42 -7.44 21.93
N ARG A 544 18.95 -7.62 23.16
CA ARG A 544 19.01 -6.63 24.23
C ARG A 544 20.15 -7.00 25.17
N ASP A 545 21.05 -6.05 25.40
CA ASP A 545 22.12 -6.13 26.41
C ASP A 545 21.55 -6.31 27.84
#